data_AF-A0AAV3ADQ0-F1
#
_entry.id   AF-A0AAV3ADQ0-F1
#
_cell.length_a   1.000
_cell.length_b   1.000
_cell.length_c   1.000
_cell.angle_alpha   90.00
_cell.angle_beta   90.00
_cell.angle_gamma   90.00
#
_symmetry.space_group_name_H-M   'P 1'
#
loop_
_entity.id
_entity.type
_entity.pdbx_description
1 polymer ?
#
loop_
_entity_poly.entity_id
_entity_poly.type
_entity_poly.pdbx_seq_one_letter_code
_entity_poly.pdbx_strand_id
1 'polypeptide(L)'
;MWQHFKALISLWCSFPCQIHFKNRRNLSVNAEVDVLSYCSKKWKGEAPNVTYMRKAYETLYWKHHIKTLQHVKQDNYCVLRAVMFQVFSQGIPLPGWMKEKDILKLPEKLLYSQGCNWIQQFSFGHEKYTGPKVYGKLRSCLEIFKNQWGEFHNCKDQVERNKMCKSVFSDETTENKLYEALKFIMLSLVIDAYENIKSAEQSPRFFHFLFSRDTSSDPLSYMMNHLNAVGDTSGLEQADMCLVGYALEVKIKLFRLDKMNTEDFEIYYPDNYKRDWHEISLMTDDNHYYNIPVKAI
;
A
#
# COMPACT_ATOMS: atom_id res chain seq x y z
N MET A 1 17.63 2.64 40.80
CA MET A 1 16.17 2.42 40.78
C MET A 1 15.52 2.89 39.46
N TRP A 2 16.22 2.77 38.33
CA TRP A 2 15.78 3.26 37.00
C TRP A 2 16.34 2.37 35.87
N GLN A 3 16.40 1.05 36.09
CA GLN A 3 16.73 0.06 35.05
C GLN A 3 15.82 -1.17 35.05
N HIS A 4 14.87 -1.28 36.00
CA HIS A 4 13.93 -2.41 36.06
C HIS A 4 12.54 -2.13 35.43
N PHE A 5 12.28 -0.91 34.94
CA PHE A 5 10.97 -0.57 34.36
C PHE A 5 10.89 -0.73 32.83
N LYS A 6 12.00 -1.04 32.14
CA LYS A 6 12.02 -1.27 30.68
C LYS A 6 11.81 -2.74 30.26
N ALA A 7 11.78 -3.67 31.22
CA ALA A 7 11.68 -5.11 30.93
C ALA A 7 10.24 -5.68 30.99
N LEU A 8 9.24 -4.86 31.34
CA LEU A 8 7.84 -5.31 31.50
C LEU A 8 6.89 -4.86 30.38
N ILE A 9 7.38 -4.17 29.34
CA ILE A 9 6.56 -3.74 28.19
C ILE A 9 6.89 -4.52 26.90
N SER A 10 7.97 -5.32 26.88
CA SER A 10 8.44 -6.02 25.67
C SER A 10 8.03 -7.49 25.53
N LEU A 11 7.16 -8.03 26.39
CA LEU A 11 6.81 -9.47 26.37
C LEU A 11 5.37 -9.82 25.92
N TRP A 12 4.56 -8.85 25.49
CA TRP A 12 3.13 -9.08 25.16
C TRP A 12 2.77 -8.81 23.69
N CYS A 13 3.74 -8.90 22.77
CA CYS A 13 3.53 -8.75 21.33
C CYS A 13 4.31 -9.80 20.52
N SER A 14 4.18 -11.08 20.88
CA SER A 14 4.78 -12.17 20.10
C SER A 14 3.92 -13.43 20.15
N PHE A 15 2.71 -13.37 19.59
CA PHE A 15 2.04 -14.58 19.10
C PHE A 15 1.75 -14.39 17.61
N PRO A 16 2.47 -15.08 16.70
CA PRO A 16 2.08 -15.11 15.31
C PRO A 16 0.82 -15.97 15.21
N CYS A 17 -0.35 -15.34 15.25
CA CYS A 17 -1.61 -15.99 14.88
C CYS A 17 -1.67 -16.10 13.36
N GLN A 18 -0.82 -16.95 12.77
CA GLN A 18 -0.89 -17.30 11.35
C GLN A 18 -2.11 -18.20 11.14
N ILE A 19 -3.24 -17.59 10.80
CA ILE A 19 -4.43 -18.33 10.40
C ILE A 19 -4.22 -18.75 8.95
N HIS A 20 -3.87 -20.03 8.77
CA HIS A 20 -3.93 -20.67 7.45
C HIS A 20 -5.39 -20.83 7.03
N PHE A 21 -5.94 -19.84 6.32
CA PHE A 21 -7.08 -20.07 5.45
C PHE A 21 -6.61 -21.01 4.32
N LYS A 22 -7.02 -22.28 4.36
CA LYS A 22 -6.79 -23.25 3.27
C LYS A 22 -7.41 -22.69 1.98
N ASN A 23 -6.60 -22.08 1.13
CA ASN A 23 -7.03 -21.49 -0.13
C ASN A 23 -7.17 -22.58 -1.20
N ARG A 24 -8.35 -22.67 -1.84
CA ARG A 24 -8.59 -23.59 -2.97
C ARG A 24 -8.12 -23.02 -4.32
N ARG A 25 -7.47 -21.85 -4.37
CA ARG A 25 -6.77 -21.23 -5.52
C ARG A 25 -5.67 -20.28 -5.00
N ASN A 26 -4.59 -20.05 -5.75
CA ASN A 26 -3.48 -19.13 -5.41
C ASN A 26 -3.90 -17.65 -5.48
N LEU A 27 -4.99 -17.25 -4.83
CA LEU A 27 -5.44 -15.86 -4.78
C LEU A 27 -4.65 -15.11 -3.71
N SER A 28 -4.09 -13.96 -4.07
CA SER A 28 -3.42 -13.06 -3.13
C SER A 28 -4.39 -12.10 -2.43
N VAL A 29 -5.60 -11.92 -2.97
CA VAL A 29 -6.74 -11.29 -2.31
C VAL A 29 -7.91 -12.26 -2.33
N ASN A 30 -8.35 -12.67 -1.15
CA ASN A 30 -9.36 -13.72 -1.00
C ASN A 30 -10.78 -13.22 -1.34
N ALA A 31 -11.70 -14.16 -1.51
CA ALA A 31 -13.11 -13.85 -1.60
C ALA A 31 -13.60 -13.15 -0.32
N GLU A 32 -14.68 -12.39 -0.46
CA GLU A 32 -15.35 -11.74 0.65
C GLU A 32 -15.81 -12.74 1.71
N VAL A 33 -15.58 -12.39 2.98
CA VAL A 33 -16.07 -13.13 4.14
C VAL A 33 -16.76 -12.17 5.09
N ASP A 34 -17.81 -12.65 5.77
CA ASP A 34 -18.48 -11.87 6.80
C ASP A 34 -17.50 -11.43 7.91
N VAL A 35 -17.56 -10.15 8.27
CA VAL A 35 -16.62 -9.49 9.18
C VAL A 35 -16.66 -10.09 10.58
N LEU A 36 -17.85 -10.42 11.09
CA LEU A 36 -18.02 -11.02 12.41
C LEU A 36 -17.57 -12.48 12.43
N SER A 37 -17.80 -13.20 11.34
CA SER A 37 -17.32 -14.56 11.12
C SER A 37 -15.80 -14.62 11.00
N TYR A 38 -15.18 -13.62 10.36
CA TYR A 38 -13.72 -13.47 10.34
C TYR A 38 -13.19 -13.19 11.75
N CYS A 39 -13.79 -12.23 12.45
CA CYS A 39 -13.41 -11.86 13.81
C CYS A 39 -13.46 -13.05 14.78
N SER A 40 -14.55 -13.81 14.81
CA SER A 40 -14.71 -14.98 15.70
C SER A 40 -13.70 -16.09 15.44
N LYS A 41 -13.23 -16.23 14.19
CA LYS A 41 -12.16 -17.16 13.83
C LYS A 41 -10.79 -16.66 14.26
N LYS A 42 -10.52 -15.35 14.15
CA LYS A 42 -9.22 -14.74 14.45
C LYS A 42 -9.00 -14.49 15.94
N TRP A 43 -10.00 -13.94 16.62
CA TRP A 43 -9.92 -13.48 17.99
C TRP A 43 -10.67 -14.42 18.92
N LYS A 44 -9.97 -15.48 19.38
CA LYS A 44 -10.50 -16.52 20.28
C LYS A 44 -10.04 -16.33 21.73
N GLY A 45 -10.88 -16.74 22.68
CA GLY A 45 -10.60 -16.65 24.12
C GLY A 45 -11.15 -15.38 24.76
N GLU A 46 -10.73 -15.12 26.00
CA GLU A 46 -11.29 -14.06 26.86
C GLU A 46 -10.28 -12.99 27.28
N ALA A 47 -9.05 -13.05 26.77
CA ALA A 47 -8.02 -12.07 27.10
C ALA A 47 -8.49 -10.63 26.78
N PRO A 48 -8.07 -9.61 27.55
CA PRO A 48 -8.55 -8.24 27.37
C PRO A 48 -8.38 -7.70 25.96
N ASN A 49 -7.26 -7.99 25.31
CA ASN A 49 -6.99 -7.61 23.92
C ASN A 49 -7.95 -8.30 22.92
N VAL A 50 -8.28 -9.58 23.13
CA VAL A 50 -9.24 -10.32 22.31
C VAL A 50 -10.65 -9.71 22.43
N THR A 51 -11.05 -9.36 23.65
CA THR A 51 -12.34 -8.69 23.91
C THR A 51 -12.38 -7.29 23.30
N TYR A 52 -11.29 -6.54 23.38
CA TYR A 52 -11.14 -5.24 22.74
C TYR A 52 -11.28 -5.36 21.21
N MET A 53 -10.55 -6.28 20.59
CA MET A 53 -10.58 -6.48 19.15
C MET A 53 -11.97 -6.91 18.65
N ARG A 54 -12.67 -7.80 19.36
CA ARG A 54 -14.06 -8.16 19.03
C ARG A 54 -14.98 -6.92 18.98
N LYS A 55 -14.88 -6.02 19.95
CA LYS A 55 -15.61 -4.74 19.94
C LYS A 55 -15.22 -3.83 18.77
N ALA A 56 -13.95 -3.83 18.36
CA ALA A 56 -13.50 -3.08 17.19
C ALA A 56 -14.14 -3.60 15.89
N TYR A 57 -14.19 -4.93 15.70
CA TYR A 57 -14.90 -5.53 14.57
C TYR A 57 -16.41 -5.28 14.61
N GLU A 58 -17.04 -5.34 15.80
CA GLU A 58 -18.45 -4.97 15.98
C GLU A 58 -18.71 -3.50 15.62
N THR A 59 -17.79 -2.61 15.98
CA THR A 59 -17.88 -1.18 15.64
C THR A 59 -17.82 -0.98 14.12
N LEU A 60 -16.91 -1.66 13.41
CA LEU A 60 -16.89 -1.64 11.95
C LEU A 60 -18.23 -2.11 11.35
N TYR A 61 -18.79 -3.19 11.90
CA TYR A 61 -20.00 -3.81 11.39
C TYR A 61 -21.27 -2.97 11.62
N TRP A 62 -21.43 -2.43 12.83
CA TRP A 62 -22.63 -1.71 13.24
C TRP A 62 -22.58 -0.22 12.91
N LYS A 63 -21.45 0.45 13.18
CA LYS A 63 -21.31 1.91 13.02
C LYS A 63 -20.82 2.30 11.63
N HIS A 64 -19.92 1.52 11.03
CA HIS A 64 -19.35 1.83 9.71
C HIS A 64 -19.95 1.02 8.57
N HIS A 65 -20.95 0.17 8.87
CA HIS A 65 -21.68 -0.66 7.90
C HIS A 65 -20.78 -1.55 7.03
N ILE A 66 -19.63 -1.98 7.56
CA ILE A 66 -18.71 -2.91 6.89
C ILE A 66 -19.18 -4.33 7.19
N LYS A 67 -19.78 -4.99 6.20
CA LYS A 67 -20.40 -6.32 6.37
C LYS A 67 -19.45 -7.45 6.01
N THR A 68 -18.68 -7.25 4.95
CA THR A 68 -17.70 -8.22 4.49
C THR A 68 -16.31 -7.61 4.45
N LEU A 69 -15.30 -8.46 4.45
CA LEU A 69 -13.92 -8.07 4.22
C LEU A 69 -13.24 -9.08 3.31
N GLN A 70 -12.19 -8.65 2.62
CA GLN A 70 -11.31 -9.52 1.86
C GLN A 70 -9.95 -9.60 2.54
N HIS A 71 -9.53 -10.83 2.83
CA HIS A 71 -8.21 -11.08 3.38
C HIS A 71 -7.13 -10.91 2.30
N VAL A 72 -6.12 -10.11 2.59
CA VAL A 72 -4.98 -9.86 1.68
C VAL A 72 -3.78 -10.69 2.13
N LYS A 73 -3.02 -11.26 1.18
CA LYS A 73 -1.79 -12.01 1.43
C LYS A 73 -0.85 -11.17 2.31
N GLN A 74 -0.45 -11.78 3.42
CA GLN A 74 0.39 -11.17 4.47
C GLN A 74 1.87 -11.32 4.11
N ASP A 75 2.29 -10.62 3.06
CA ASP A 75 3.70 -10.49 2.68
C ASP A 75 4.10 -9.00 2.64
N ASN A 76 5.34 -8.75 2.24
CA ASN A 76 5.93 -7.42 2.19
C ASN A 76 5.34 -6.50 1.08
N TYR A 77 4.39 -6.99 0.28
CA TYR A 77 3.58 -6.18 -0.63
C TYR A 77 2.14 -5.95 -0.14
N CYS A 78 1.77 -6.38 1.07
CA CYS A 78 0.39 -6.36 1.58
C CYS A 78 -0.34 -5.02 1.33
N VAL A 79 0.30 -3.89 1.67
CA VAL A 79 -0.28 -2.54 1.46
C VAL A 79 -0.48 -2.23 -0.03
N LEU A 80 0.57 -2.39 -0.85
CA LEU A 80 0.50 -2.07 -2.27
C LEU A 80 -0.54 -2.95 -2.98
N ARG A 81 -0.62 -4.23 -2.60
CA ARG A 81 -1.65 -5.17 -3.06
C ARG A 81 -3.05 -4.70 -2.72
N ALA A 82 -3.29 -4.33 -1.46
CA ALA A 82 -4.61 -3.90 -1.02
C ALA A 82 -5.06 -2.61 -1.73
N VAL A 83 -4.14 -1.66 -1.89
CA VAL A 83 -4.39 -0.39 -2.61
C VAL A 83 -4.68 -0.66 -4.09
N MET A 84 -3.80 -1.39 -4.79
CA MET A 84 -3.99 -1.68 -6.21
C MET A 84 -5.26 -2.48 -6.48
N PHE A 85 -5.61 -3.42 -5.58
CA PHE A 85 -6.86 -4.16 -5.68
C PHE A 85 -8.06 -3.23 -5.60
N GLN A 86 -8.10 -2.31 -4.62
CA GLN A 86 -9.20 -1.35 -4.47
C GLN A 86 -9.31 -0.41 -5.66
N VAL A 87 -8.18 0.09 -6.18
CA VAL A 87 -8.15 0.95 -7.37
C VAL A 87 -8.76 0.24 -8.57
N PHE A 88 -8.34 -1.00 -8.83
CA PHE A 88 -8.82 -1.78 -9.96
C PHE A 88 -10.25 -2.27 -9.79
N SER A 89 -10.64 -2.75 -8.62
CA SER A 89 -11.99 -3.26 -8.35
C SER A 89 -13.06 -2.17 -8.39
N GLN A 90 -12.68 -0.92 -8.13
CA GLN A 90 -13.57 0.24 -8.22
C GLN A 90 -13.51 0.95 -9.59
N GLY A 91 -12.60 0.53 -10.49
CA GLY A 91 -12.46 1.14 -11.81
C GLY A 91 -11.98 2.59 -11.78
N ILE A 92 -11.21 2.97 -10.76
CA ILE A 92 -10.71 4.34 -10.56
C ILE A 92 -9.87 4.74 -11.78
N PRO A 93 -10.08 5.93 -12.38
CA PRO A 93 -9.30 6.37 -13.54
C PRO A 93 -7.83 6.57 -13.19
N LEU A 94 -6.97 6.52 -14.22
CA LEU A 94 -5.57 6.94 -14.07
C LEU A 94 -5.52 8.40 -13.56
N PRO A 95 -4.56 8.72 -12.66
CA PRO A 95 -4.31 10.09 -12.18
C PRO A 95 -4.14 11.09 -13.32
N GLY A 96 -4.57 12.34 -13.11
CA GLY A 96 -4.44 13.42 -14.08
C GLY A 96 -2.99 13.62 -14.53
N TRP A 97 -2.07 13.66 -13.57
CA TRP A 97 -0.64 13.86 -13.85
C TRP A 97 -0.02 12.73 -14.70
N MET A 98 -0.53 11.49 -14.59
CA MET A 98 -0.08 10.35 -15.41
C MET A 98 -0.65 10.37 -16.84
N LYS A 99 -1.70 11.16 -17.08
CA LYS A 99 -2.22 11.42 -18.43
C LYS A 99 -1.42 12.51 -19.12
N GLU A 100 -1.01 13.53 -18.36
CA GLU A 100 -0.21 14.65 -18.84
C GLU A 100 1.26 14.26 -19.09
N LYS A 101 1.86 13.47 -18.19
CA LYS A 101 3.22 12.95 -18.32
C LYS A 101 3.16 11.51 -18.82
N ASP A 102 3.84 11.20 -19.93
CA ASP A 102 3.98 9.82 -20.37
C ASP A 102 4.85 9.01 -19.40
N ILE A 103 4.20 8.25 -18.51
CA ILE A 103 4.89 7.49 -17.46
C ILE A 103 5.91 6.50 -18.03
N LEU A 104 5.75 6.03 -19.28
CA LEU A 104 6.68 5.12 -19.93
C LEU A 104 8.04 5.76 -20.23
N LYS A 105 8.09 7.10 -20.28
CA LYS A 105 9.34 7.88 -20.47
C LYS A 105 10.02 8.24 -19.17
N LEU A 106 9.40 7.98 -18.01
CA LEU A 106 10.01 8.29 -16.70
C LEU A 106 11.37 7.62 -16.50
N PRO A 107 11.57 6.31 -16.81
CA PRO A 107 12.88 5.69 -16.69
C PRO A 107 13.96 6.40 -17.50
N GLU A 108 13.60 6.92 -18.68
CA GLU A 108 14.55 7.59 -19.58
C GLU A 108 14.89 8.99 -19.05
N LYS A 109 13.85 9.76 -18.68
CA LYS A 109 13.99 11.11 -18.14
C LYS A 109 14.86 11.11 -16.87
N LEU A 110 14.58 10.22 -15.92
CA LEU A 110 15.31 10.22 -14.64
C LEU A 110 16.78 9.82 -14.85
N LEU A 111 17.03 8.81 -15.68
CA LEU A 111 18.38 8.29 -15.88
C LEU A 111 19.26 9.24 -16.71
N TYR A 112 18.74 9.72 -17.84
CA TYR A 112 19.52 10.49 -18.82
C TYR A 112 19.39 12.01 -18.66
N SER A 113 18.22 12.52 -18.25
CA SER A 113 17.99 13.97 -18.15
C SER A 113 18.25 14.53 -16.74
N GLN A 114 18.05 13.73 -15.69
CA GLN A 114 18.24 14.17 -14.30
C GLN A 114 19.49 13.55 -13.63
N GLY A 115 20.32 12.82 -14.38
CA GLY A 115 21.59 12.27 -13.87
C GLY A 115 21.42 11.25 -12.74
N CYS A 116 20.24 10.65 -12.59
CA CYS A 116 19.95 9.69 -11.53
C CYS A 116 20.47 8.27 -11.87
N ASN A 117 21.74 8.17 -12.25
CA ASN A 117 22.40 6.90 -12.59
C ASN A 117 22.32 5.87 -11.46
N TRP A 118 22.19 6.33 -10.22
CA TRP A 118 22.01 5.50 -9.04
C TRP A 118 20.71 4.67 -9.04
N ILE A 119 19.70 5.01 -9.88
CA ILE A 119 18.49 4.19 -10.07
C ILE A 119 18.83 2.77 -10.56
N GLN A 120 20.02 2.55 -11.14
CA GLN A 120 20.53 1.21 -11.46
C GLN A 120 20.68 0.30 -10.22
N GLN A 121 20.56 0.84 -9.00
CA GLN A 121 20.55 0.07 -7.74
C GLN A 121 19.14 -0.32 -7.29
N PHE A 122 18.10 -0.08 -8.11
CA PHE A 122 16.73 -0.49 -7.81
C PHE A 122 16.61 -2.02 -7.80
N SER A 123 16.18 -2.60 -6.67
CA SER A 123 16.33 -4.03 -6.38
C SER A 123 15.16 -4.93 -6.81
N PHE A 124 14.02 -4.34 -7.18
CA PHE A 124 12.80 -5.09 -7.50
C PHE A 124 12.31 -6.02 -6.36
N GLY A 125 12.44 -5.57 -5.11
CA GLY A 125 11.96 -6.29 -3.94
C GLY A 125 12.66 -7.64 -3.77
N HIS A 126 11.90 -8.71 -3.54
CA HIS A 126 12.44 -10.06 -3.32
C HIS A 126 13.32 -10.58 -4.46
N GLU A 127 13.21 -10.01 -5.66
CA GLU A 127 14.08 -10.39 -6.78
C GLU A 127 15.55 -10.04 -6.55
N LYS A 128 15.83 -9.03 -5.70
CA LYS A 128 17.20 -8.56 -5.39
C LYS A 128 18.05 -8.38 -6.64
N TYR A 129 17.44 -7.77 -7.65
CA TYR A 129 18.01 -7.66 -8.98
C TYR A 129 19.27 -6.80 -8.97
N THR A 130 20.36 -7.36 -9.49
CA THR A 130 21.67 -6.70 -9.62
C THR A 130 22.14 -6.61 -11.08
N GLY A 131 21.25 -6.93 -12.03
CA GLY A 131 21.59 -6.96 -13.44
C GLY A 131 21.62 -5.57 -14.09
N PRO A 132 22.24 -5.45 -15.28
CA PRO A 132 22.44 -4.14 -15.93
C PRO A 132 21.19 -3.60 -16.66
N LYS A 133 20.08 -4.36 -16.69
CA LYS A 133 18.88 -4.01 -17.48
C LYS A 133 17.76 -3.41 -16.64
N VAL A 134 18.10 -2.66 -15.58
CA VAL A 134 17.11 -2.03 -14.69
C VAL A 134 16.13 -1.16 -15.48
N TYR A 135 16.63 -0.34 -16.40
CA TYR A 135 15.80 0.52 -17.26
C TYR A 135 14.73 -0.28 -18.02
N GLY A 136 15.14 -1.31 -18.75
CA GLY A 136 14.21 -2.10 -19.57
C GLY A 136 13.17 -2.82 -18.72
N LYS A 137 13.57 -3.24 -17.52
CA LYS A 137 12.68 -3.90 -16.57
C LYS A 137 11.67 -2.92 -15.95
N LEU A 138 12.12 -1.73 -15.52
CA LEU A 138 11.22 -0.65 -15.06
C LEU A 138 10.20 -0.27 -16.13
N ARG A 139 10.65 -0.10 -17.38
CA ARG A 139 9.77 0.18 -18.51
C ARG A 139 8.73 -0.92 -18.71
N SER A 140 9.14 -2.18 -18.66
CA SER A 140 8.22 -3.33 -18.75
C SER A 140 7.19 -3.33 -17.60
N CYS A 141 7.59 -3.00 -16.37
CA CYS A 141 6.66 -2.87 -15.24
C CYS A 141 5.63 -1.77 -15.50
N LEU A 142 6.07 -0.59 -15.97
CA LEU A 142 5.19 0.55 -16.26
C LEU A 142 4.23 0.27 -17.43
N GLU A 143 4.65 -0.48 -18.44
CA GLU A 143 3.80 -0.92 -19.54
C GLU A 143 2.64 -1.80 -19.02
N ILE A 144 2.95 -2.80 -18.18
CA ILE A 144 1.94 -3.63 -17.54
C ILE A 144 1.02 -2.78 -16.66
N PHE A 145 1.57 -1.87 -15.86
CA PHE A 145 0.78 -0.98 -15.00
C PHE A 145 -0.21 -0.13 -15.80
N LYS A 146 0.25 0.54 -16.87
CA LYS A 146 -0.58 1.38 -17.73
C LYS A 146 -1.67 0.58 -18.43
N ASN A 147 -1.32 -0.58 -18.97
CA ASN A 147 -2.25 -1.44 -19.72
C ASN A 147 -3.34 -2.00 -18.81
N GLN A 148 -2.96 -2.61 -17.68
CA GLN A 148 -3.91 -3.16 -16.71
C GLN A 148 -4.86 -2.07 -16.20
N TRP A 149 -4.32 -0.92 -15.77
CA TRP A 149 -5.15 0.18 -15.28
C TRP A 149 -6.14 0.66 -16.33
N GLY A 150 -5.69 0.83 -17.58
CA GLY A 150 -6.56 1.21 -18.70
C GLY A 150 -7.69 0.20 -18.94
N GLU A 151 -7.39 -1.09 -18.92
CA GLU A 151 -8.38 -2.16 -19.07
C GLU A 151 -9.42 -2.14 -17.93
N PHE A 152 -8.97 -2.01 -16.67
CA PHE A 152 -9.86 -1.95 -15.50
C PHE A 152 -10.78 -0.74 -15.51
N HIS A 153 -10.26 0.43 -15.90
CA HIS A 153 -11.05 1.65 -15.99
C HIS A 153 -12.09 1.57 -17.13
N ASN A 154 -11.73 0.98 -18.27
CA ASN A 154 -12.62 0.86 -19.42
C ASN A 154 -13.70 -0.23 -19.26
N CYS A 155 -13.51 -1.18 -18.35
CA CYS A 155 -14.51 -2.20 -18.04
C CYS A 155 -15.71 -1.56 -17.31
N LYS A 156 -16.90 -1.56 -17.92
CA LYS A 156 -18.10 -0.97 -17.27
C LYS A 156 -18.85 -1.95 -16.38
N ASP A 157 -18.71 -3.24 -16.64
CA ASP A 157 -19.41 -4.30 -15.91
C ASP A 157 -18.65 -4.69 -14.63
N GLN A 158 -19.31 -4.57 -13.48
CA GLN A 158 -18.67 -4.83 -12.19
C GLN A 158 -18.32 -6.32 -12.01
N VAL A 159 -19.14 -7.22 -12.54
CA VAL A 159 -18.90 -8.67 -12.41
C VAL A 159 -17.66 -9.07 -13.20
N GLU A 160 -17.52 -8.55 -14.42
CA GLU A 160 -16.37 -8.77 -15.28
C GLU A 160 -15.12 -8.13 -14.70
N ARG A 161 -15.20 -6.89 -14.21
CA ARG A 161 -14.09 -6.24 -13.50
C ARG A 161 -13.61 -7.07 -12.31
N ASN A 162 -14.52 -7.64 -11.53
CA ASN A 162 -14.18 -8.53 -10.42
C ASN A 162 -13.51 -9.83 -10.88
N LYS A 163 -13.85 -10.37 -12.06
CA LYS A 163 -13.14 -11.52 -12.65
C LYS A 163 -11.74 -11.12 -13.11
N MET A 164 -11.58 -9.96 -13.74
CA MET A 164 -10.28 -9.41 -14.12
C MET A 164 -9.38 -9.24 -12.89
N CYS A 165 -9.91 -8.67 -11.79
CA CYS A 165 -9.17 -8.57 -10.52
C CYS A 165 -8.72 -9.96 -10.04
N LYS A 166 -9.62 -10.95 -10.01
CA LYS A 166 -9.24 -12.32 -9.59
C LYS A 166 -8.16 -12.92 -10.48
N SER A 167 -8.16 -12.63 -11.78
CA SER A 167 -7.13 -13.09 -12.71
C SER A 167 -5.78 -12.46 -12.39
N VAL A 168 -5.72 -11.12 -12.31
CA VAL A 168 -4.48 -10.37 -12.03
C VAL A 168 -3.93 -10.74 -10.66
N PHE A 169 -4.76 -10.75 -9.62
CA PHE A 169 -4.38 -11.10 -8.24
C PHE A 169 -4.31 -12.62 -7.97
N SER A 170 -4.07 -13.40 -9.04
CA SER A 170 -3.67 -14.80 -8.99
C SER A 170 -2.38 -15.08 -9.78
N ASP A 171 -1.88 -14.08 -10.50
CA ASP A 171 -0.62 -14.13 -11.23
C ASP A 171 0.43 -13.29 -10.51
N GLU A 172 1.27 -13.95 -9.73
CA GLU A 172 2.33 -13.34 -8.94
C GLU A 172 3.31 -12.53 -9.82
N THR A 173 3.56 -12.94 -11.06
CA THR A 173 4.46 -12.21 -11.97
C THR A 173 3.87 -10.86 -12.36
N THR A 174 2.58 -10.84 -12.73
CA THR A 174 1.88 -9.59 -13.07
C THR A 174 1.71 -8.71 -11.84
N GLU A 175 1.31 -9.27 -10.69
CA GLU A 175 1.22 -8.54 -9.42
C GLU A 175 2.52 -7.82 -9.07
N ASN A 176 3.65 -8.55 -9.07
CA ASN A 176 4.93 -7.98 -8.69
C ASN A 176 5.33 -6.84 -9.63
N LYS A 177 5.08 -6.97 -10.94
CA LYS A 177 5.33 -5.86 -11.89
C LYS A 177 4.48 -4.63 -11.59
N LEU A 178 3.23 -4.79 -11.16
CA LEU A 178 2.39 -3.66 -10.76
C LEU A 178 2.96 -2.94 -9.53
N TYR A 179 3.44 -3.70 -8.54
CA TYR A 179 4.02 -3.13 -7.32
C TYR A 179 5.34 -2.43 -7.60
N GLU A 180 6.19 -3.00 -8.44
CA GLU A 180 7.46 -2.38 -8.83
C GLU A 180 7.27 -1.14 -9.69
N ALA A 181 6.25 -1.13 -10.56
CA ALA A 181 5.86 0.08 -11.28
C ALA A 181 5.42 1.19 -10.31
N LEU A 182 4.59 0.86 -9.33
CA LEU A 182 4.12 1.82 -8.32
C LEU A 182 5.27 2.34 -7.46
N LYS A 183 6.17 1.46 -6.98
CA LYS A 183 7.39 1.86 -6.26
C LYS A 183 8.22 2.84 -7.09
N PHE A 184 8.44 2.55 -8.37
CA PHE A 184 9.20 3.45 -9.23
C PHE A 184 8.49 4.79 -9.48
N ILE A 185 7.16 4.79 -9.63
CA ILE A 185 6.35 6.01 -9.69
C ILE A 185 6.53 6.83 -8.41
N MET A 186 6.45 6.20 -7.23
CA MET A 186 6.69 6.86 -5.95
C MET A 186 8.07 7.50 -5.90
N LEU A 187 9.12 6.77 -6.32
CA LEU A 187 10.48 7.31 -6.41
C LEU A 187 10.57 8.53 -7.34
N SER A 188 9.92 8.49 -8.50
CA SER A 188 9.92 9.61 -9.44
C SER A 188 9.32 10.89 -8.83
N LEU A 189 8.27 10.74 -8.02
CA LEU A 189 7.63 11.86 -7.31
C LEU A 189 8.51 12.37 -6.17
N VAL A 190 9.23 11.49 -5.48
CA VAL A 190 10.23 11.88 -4.46
C VAL A 190 11.36 12.68 -5.10
N ILE A 191 11.86 12.29 -6.27
CA ILE A 191 12.89 13.04 -7.01
C ILE A 191 12.37 14.42 -7.42
N ASP A 192 11.20 14.49 -8.06
CA ASP A 192 10.58 15.77 -8.45
C ASP A 192 10.36 16.67 -7.20
N ALA A 193 9.88 16.12 -6.08
CA ALA A 193 9.66 16.87 -4.85
C ALA A 193 10.95 17.39 -4.21
N TYR A 194 12.03 16.61 -4.27
CA TYR A 194 13.34 17.01 -3.75
C TYR A 194 13.91 18.21 -4.49
N GLU A 195 13.83 18.20 -5.82
CA GLU A 195 14.26 19.33 -6.66
C GLU A 195 13.39 20.56 -6.43
N ASN A 196 12.07 20.39 -6.31
CA ASN A 196 11.17 21.49 -5.98
C ASN A 196 11.51 22.12 -4.62
N ILE A 197 11.77 21.31 -3.60
CA ILE A 197 12.13 21.81 -2.26
C ILE A 197 13.46 22.57 -2.30
N LYS A 198 14.45 22.10 -3.04
CA LYS A 198 15.74 22.80 -3.24
C LYS A 198 15.57 24.14 -3.94
N SER A 199 14.68 24.19 -4.92
CA SER A 199 14.36 25.40 -5.69
C SER A 199 13.39 26.34 -4.97
N ALA A 200 13.03 26.05 -3.70
CA ALA A 200 12.02 26.78 -2.92
C ALA A 200 10.64 26.85 -3.60
N GLU A 201 10.34 25.87 -4.46
CA GLU A 201 9.03 25.67 -5.08
C GLU A 201 8.08 24.93 -4.12
N GLN A 202 6.77 24.98 -4.42
CA GLN A 202 5.77 24.31 -3.60
C GLN A 202 5.82 22.79 -3.76
N SER A 203 5.91 22.10 -2.63
CA SER A 203 5.74 20.65 -2.52
C SER A 203 4.76 20.32 -1.38
N PRO A 204 3.99 19.22 -1.48
CA PRO A 204 3.18 18.75 -0.37
C PRO A 204 4.01 18.57 0.91
N ARG A 205 3.45 18.99 2.05
CA ARG A 205 4.17 19.04 3.33
C ARG A 205 4.77 17.68 3.74
N PHE A 206 4.12 16.57 3.38
CA PHE A 206 4.62 15.24 3.72
C PHE A 206 5.99 14.92 3.09
N PHE A 207 6.37 15.54 1.96
CA PHE A 207 7.71 15.38 1.41
C PHE A 207 8.79 15.99 2.32
N HIS A 208 8.50 17.10 3.00
CA HIS A 208 9.43 17.65 3.99
C HIS A 208 9.61 16.69 5.17
N PHE A 209 8.54 16.02 5.62
CA PHE A 209 8.65 15.00 6.65
C PHE A 209 9.45 13.78 6.16
N LEU A 210 9.23 13.35 4.92
CA LEU A 210 9.99 12.29 4.26
C LEU A 210 11.50 12.58 4.29
N PHE A 211 11.92 13.79 3.87
CA PHE A 211 13.33 14.19 3.85
C PHE A 211 13.91 14.59 5.22
N SER A 212 13.07 14.73 6.26
CA SER A 212 13.56 15.01 7.61
C SER A 212 14.03 13.76 8.36
N ARG A 213 13.79 12.56 7.80
CA ARG A 213 14.27 11.29 8.36
C ARG A 213 15.78 11.13 8.13
N ASP A 214 16.49 10.68 9.14
CA ASP A 214 17.94 10.39 9.05
C ASP A 214 18.29 9.39 7.93
N THR A 215 17.36 8.49 7.60
CA THR A 215 17.54 7.42 6.60
C THR A 215 16.98 7.75 5.21
N SER A 216 16.38 8.94 5.00
CA SER A 216 15.83 9.34 3.69
C SER A 216 15.95 10.83 3.41
N SER A 217 17.08 11.44 3.78
CA SER A 217 17.39 12.86 3.56
C SER A 217 17.47 13.29 2.09
N ASP A 218 17.57 12.34 1.17
CA ASP A 218 17.59 12.54 -0.27
C ASP A 218 16.93 11.33 -1.00
N PRO A 219 16.60 11.44 -2.30
CA PRO A 219 15.93 10.38 -3.04
C PRO A 219 16.72 9.07 -3.15
N LEU A 220 18.05 9.12 -3.21
CA LEU A 220 18.89 7.91 -3.23
C LEU A 220 18.81 7.21 -1.88
N SER A 221 18.97 7.95 -0.79
CA SER A 221 18.82 7.42 0.57
C SER A 221 17.44 6.82 0.79
N TYR A 222 16.37 7.48 0.33
CA TYR A 222 15.01 6.92 0.36
C TYR A 222 14.90 5.59 -0.41
N MET A 223 15.44 5.53 -1.63
CA MET A 223 15.40 4.31 -2.44
C MET A 223 16.14 3.16 -1.74
N MET A 224 17.36 3.40 -1.26
CA MET A 224 18.23 2.36 -0.72
C MET A 224 17.76 1.85 0.64
N ASN A 225 17.30 2.75 1.52
CA ASN A 225 17.01 2.40 2.91
C ASN A 225 15.55 2.02 3.15
N HIS A 226 14.63 2.44 2.28
CA HIS A 226 13.19 2.17 2.46
C HIS A 226 12.60 1.45 1.24
N LEU A 227 12.63 2.07 0.06
CA LEU A 227 11.85 1.58 -1.08
C LEU A 227 12.32 0.21 -1.60
N ASN A 228 13.63 -0.05 -1.63
CA ASN A 228 14.20 -1.33 -2.07
C ASN A 228 13.83 -2.50 -1.15
N ALA A 229 13.58 -2.22 0.14
CA ALA A 229 13.17 -3.23 1.12
C ALA A 229 11.69 -3.63 0.98
N VAL A 230 10.86 -2.73 0.42
CA VAL A 230 9.43 -2.98 0.17
C VAL A 230 9.27 -4.17 -0.76
N GLY A 231 8.61 -5.23 -0.26
CA GLY A 231 8.42 -6.47 -1.00
C GLY A 231 9.55 -7.50 -0.87
N ASP A 232 10.59 -7.20 -0.10
CA ASP A 232 11.69 -8.11 0.23
C ASP A 232 11.74 -8.38 1.74
N THR A 233 12.20 -7.39 2.52
CA THR A 233 12.44 -7.50 3.96
C THR A 233 11.46 -6.70 4.81
N SER A 234 10.75 -5.72 4.22
CA SER A 234 9.76 -4.91 4.93
C SER A 234 8.52 -4.61 4.07
N GLY A 235 7.42 -4.29 4.74
CA GLY A 235 6.25 -3.68 4.10
C GLY A 235 6.41 -2.17 3.91
N LEU A 236 5.45 -1.56 3.23
CA LEU A 236 5.39 -0.10 3.12
C LEU A 236 5.11 0.52 4.50
N GLU A 237 5.93 1.49 4.91
CA GLU A 237 5.71 2.24 6.14
C GLU A 237 4.44 3.12 6.05
N GLN A 238 3.77 3.31 7.19
CA GLN A 238 2.60 4.18 7.29
C GLN A 238 2.92 5.63 6.86
N ALA A 239 4.14 6.10 7.12
CA ALA A 239 4.62 7.41 6.67
C ALA A 239 4.65 7.54 5.13
N ASP A 240 4.84 6.43 4.42
CA ASP A 240 4.92 6.40 2.95
C ASP A 240 3.53 6.16 2.31
N MET A 241 2.47 5.90 3.09
CA MET A 241 1.10 5.82 2.55
C MET A 241 0.63 7.14 1.94
N CYS A 242 1.07 8.29 2.47
CA CYS A 242 0.84 9.60 1.85
C CYS A 242 1.34 9.63 0.41
N LEU A 243 2.52 9.05 0.15
CA LEU A 243 3.14 9.02 -1.16
C LEU A 243 2.37 8.12 -2.12
N VAL A 244 1.83 6.99 -1.66
CA VAL A 244 0.94 6.15 -2.47
C VAL A 244 -0.36 6.85 -2.81
N GLY A 245 -1.05 7.45 -1.82
CA GLY A 245 -2.28 8.20 -2.06
C GLY A 245 -2.05 9.38 -3.02
N TYR A 246 -0.93 10.09 -2.85
CA TYR A 246 -0.53 11.17 -3.74
C TYR A 246 -0.20 10.69 -5.16
N ALA A 247 0.55 9.59 -5.29
CA ALA A 247 0.89 9.01 -6.59
C ALA A 247 -0.35 8.60 -7.39
N LEU A 248 -1.33 8.02 -6.72
CA LEU A 248 -2.53 7.47 -7.35
C LEU A 248 -3.73 8.43 -7.35
N GLU A 249 -3.58 9.65 -6.80
CA GLU A 249 -4.67 10.62 -6.63
C GLU A 249 -5.93 9.99 -5.97
N VAL A 250 -5.68 9.21 -4.91
CA VAL A 250 -6.72 8.56 -4.09
C VAL A 250 -6.58 8.94 -2.62
N LYS A 251 -7.71 8.97 -1.92
CA LYS A 251 -7.78 9.12 -0.46
C LYS A 251 -7.82 7.73 0.14
N ILE A 252 -6.75 7.34 0.82
CA ILE A 252 -6.68 6.04 1.49
C ILE A 252 -7.24 6.21 2.89
N LYS A 253 -8.49 5.81 3.09
CA LYS A 253 -9.13 5.72 4.39
C LYS A 253 -8.66 4.46 5.11
N LEU A 254 -8.02 4.60 6.26
CA LEU A 254 -7.52 3.47 7.06
C LEU A 254 -8.27 3.36 8.38
N PHE A 255 -8.88 2.19 8.61
CA PHE A 255 -9.40 1.80 9.93
C PHE A 255 -8.31 1.09 10.74
N ARG A 256 -7.88 1.70 11.85
CA ARG A 256 -6.88 1.15 12.77
C ARG A 256 -7.57 0.55 13.99
N LEU A 257 -7.81 -0.76 13.97
CA LEU A 257 -8.68 -1.40 14.96
C LEU A 257 -8.06 -1.40 16.36
N ASP A 258 -6.73 -1.36 16.46
CA ASP A 258 -5.97 -1.16 17.70
C ASP A 258 -6.18 0.24 18.32
N LYS A 259 -6.81 1.16 17.57
CA LYS A 259 -7.07 2.55 17.93
C LYS A 259 -8.57 2.89 18.02
N MET A 260 -9.48 1.92 18.12
CA MET A 260 -10.94 2.11 18.11
C MET A 260 -11.49 3.25 18.99
N ASN A 261 -10.88 3.50 20.14
CA ASN A 261 -11.33 4.52 21.09
C ASN A 261 -10.54 5.84 21.02
N THR A 262 -9.74 6.06 19.98
CA THR A 262 -8.96 7.28 19.79
C THR A 262 -9.35 7.96 18.48
N GLU A 263 -8.91 9.21 18.32
CA GLU A 263 -9.06 9.95 17.05
C GLU A 263 -8.35 9.26 15.87
N ASP A 264 -7.34 8.42 16.16
CA ASP A 264 -6.59 7.66 15.15
C ASP A 264 -7.31 6.40 14.65
N PHE A 265 -8.53 6.11 15.11
CA PHE A 265 -9.29 4.96 14.60
C PHE A 265 -9.51 5.04 13.09
N GLU A 266 -9.83 6.23 12.60
CA GLU A 266 -10.11 6.50 11.19
C GLU A 266 -9.19 7.63 10.73
N ILE A 267 -8.27 7.32 9.84
CA ILE A 267 -7.30 8.30 9.31
C ILE A 267 -7.26 8.23 7.78
N TYR A 268 -6.77 9.30 7.17
CA TYR A 268 -6.69 9.44 5.71
C TYR A 268 -5.26 9.68 5.26
N TYR A 269 -4.87 9.05 4.15
CA TYR A 269 -3.61 9.29 3.46
C TYR A 269 -3.82 9.75 2.02
N PRO A 270 -3.21 10.88 1.59
CA PRO A 270 -2.64 11.91 2.46
C PRO A 270 -3.74 12.60 3.30
N ASP A 271 -3.38 13.31 4.36
CA ASP A 271 -4.33 14.10 5.19
C ASP A 271 -4.85 15.35 4.46
N ASN A 272 -4.07 15.88 3.52
CA ASN A 272 -4.37 17.06 2.70
C ASN A 272 -4.83 16.73 1.26
N TYR A 273 -5.77 15.78 1.13
CA TYR A 273 -6.28 15.35 -0.19
C TYR A 273 -7.14 16.42 -0.89
N LYS A 274 -7.20 16.33 -2.23
CA LYS A 274 -8.15 17.12 -3.03
C LYS A 274 -9.56 16.51 -2.97
N ARG A 275 -10.60 17.35 -3.03
CA ARG A 275 -12.00 16.90 -2.84
C ARG A 275 -12.46 15.90 -3.90
N ASP A 276 -11.95 16.02 -5.12
CA ASP A 276 -12.24 15.20 -6.30
C ASP A 276 -11.55 13.83 -6.31
N TRP A 277 -10.62 13.56 -5.40
CA TRP A 277 -9.97 12.25 -5.32
C TRP A 277 -10.92 11.15 -4.85
N HIS A 278 -10.80 9.98 -5.47
CA HIS A 278 -11.59 8.80 -5.12
C HIS A 278 -11.16 8.24 -3.77
N GLU A 279 -12.11 7.77 -2.96
CA GLU A 279 -11.83 7.16 -1.65
C GLU A 279 -11.70 5.64 -1.79
N ILE A 280 -10.60 5.09 -1.28
CA ILE A 280 -10.45 3.64 -1.05
C ILE A 280 -10.34 3.38 0.45
N SER A 281 -10.80 2.22 0.90
CA SER A 281 -10.75 1.86 2.33
C SER A 281 -9.85 0.66 2.57
N LEU A 282 -9.06 0.72 3.65
CA LEU A 282 -8.23 -0.35 4.18
C LEU A 282 -8.53 -0.52 5.68
N MET A 283 -8.19 -1.67 6.25
CA MET A 283 -8.24 -1.89 7.69
C MET A 283 -7.02 -2.68 8.18
N THR A 284 -6.56 -2.40 9.39
CA THR A 284 -5.45 -3.13 10.03
C THR A 284 -5.72 -3.31 11.52
N ASP A 285 -5.30 -4.44 12.07
CA ASP A 285 -5.34 -4.69 13.51
C ASP A 285 -3.99 -4.60 14.21
N ASP A 286 -2.90 -4.48 13.46
CA ASP A 286 -1.53 -4.46 14.01
C ASP A 286 -0.61 -3.42 13.35
N ASN A 287 -1.11 -2.63 12.39
CA ASN A 287 -0.37 -1.67 11.54
C ASN A 287 0.68 -2.32 10.59
N HIS A 288 0.75 -3.65 10.52
CA HIS A 288 1.68 -4.37 9.64
C HIS A 288 0.94 -4.98 8.45
N TYR A 289 -0.21 -5.62 8.70
CA TYR A 289 -1.01 -6.26 7.66
C TYR A 289 -2.36 -5.58 7.49
N TYR A 290 -2.81 -5.51 6.24
CA TYR A 290 -3.96 -4.73 5.83
C TYR A 290 -4.96 -5.63 5.12
N ASN A 291 -6.23 -5.54 5.50
CA ASN A 291 -7.35 -6.17 4.80
C ASN A 291 -8.21 -5.11 4.12
N ILE A 292 -9.08 -5.54 3.23
CA ILE A 292 -9.99 -4.66 2.49
C ILE A 292 -11.38 -4.76 3.12
N PRO A 293 -11.88 -3.71 3.80
CA PRO A 293 -13.26 -3.65 4.25
C PRO A 293 -14.20 -3.37 3.09
N VAL A 294 -15.32 -4.07 3.03
CA VAL A 294 -16.36 -3.89 2.01
C VAL A 294 -17.63 -3.39 2.69
N LYS A 295 -18.05 -2.18 2.32
CA LYS A 295 -19.31 -1.58 2.79
C LYS A 295 -20.48 -2.27 2.11
N ALA A 296 -21.57 -2.47 2.83
CA ALA A 296 -22.84 -2.79 2.17
C ALA A 296 -23.30 -1.58 1.34
N ILE A 297 -23.68 -1.83 0.09
CA ILE A 297 -24.36 -0.86 -0.77
C ILE A 297 -25.83 -0.80 -0.36
#